data_AF-A0A645AWK5-F1
#
_entry.id   AF-A0A645AWK5-F1
#
_cell.length_a   1.000
_cell.length_b   1.000
_cell.length_c   1.000
_cell.angle_alpha   90.00
_cell.angle_beta   90.00
_cell.angle_gamma   90.00
#
_symmetry.space_group_name_H-M   'P 1'
#
loop_
_entity.id
_entity.type
_entity.pdbx_description
1 polymer ?
#
loop_
_entity_poly.entity_id
_entity_poly.type
_entity_poly.pdbx_seq_one_letter_code
_entity_poly.pdbx_strand_id
1 'polypeptide(L)' 'MPDPAAVEGTEEVRAKAYRDTVLTMKRRLELILALPVDRLDHLALQHEVRAIGKQ' A
#
# COMPACT_ATOMS: atom_id res chain seq x y z
N MET A 1 -7.40 4.76 2.91
CA MET A 1 -8.61 4.15 2.33
C MET A 1 -9.64 4.10 3.44
N PRO A 2 -10.86 4.60 3.22
CA PRO A 2 -11.94 4.54 4.21
C PRO A 2 -12.32 3.09 4.53
N ASP A 3 -12.80 2.85 5.75
CA ASP A 3 -13.33 1.55 6.16
C ASP A 3 -14.70 1.30 5.46
N PRO A 4 -14.84 0.27 4.59
CA PRO A 4 -16.11 0.01 3.92
C PRO A 4 -17.22 -0.41 4.89
N ALA A 5 -16.90 -0.92 6.08
CA ALA A 5 -17.90 -1.29 7.08
C ALA A 5 -18.54 -0.09 7.78
N ALA A 6 -17.83 1.04 7.81
CA ALA A 6 -18.30 2.29 8.39
C ALA A 6 -19.16 3.12 7.41
N VAL A 7 -19.35 2.67 6.16
CA VAL A 7 -20.15 3.39 5.16
C VAL A 7 -21.64 3.14 5.40
N GLU A 8 -22.36 4.24 5.62
CA GLU A 8 -23.83 4.27 5.74
C GLU A 8 -24.48 4.62 4.39
N GLY A 9 -25.77 4.30 4.22
CA GLY A 9 -26.54 4.60 3.02
C GLY A 9 -27.28 3.38 2.45
N THR A 10 -27.70 3.46 1.19
CA THR A 10 -28.40 2.37 0.52
C THR A 10 -27.50 1.15 0.34
N GLU A 11 -28.10 -0.01 0.10
CA GLU A 11 -27.34 -1.24 -0.10
C GLU A 11 -26.38 -1.13 -1.30
N GLU A 12 -26.77 -0.41 -2.35
CA GLU A 12 -25.92 -0.15 -3.51
C GLU A 12 -24.67 0.67 -3.14
N VAL A 13 -24.84 1.67 -2.27
CA VAL A 13 -23.73 2.51 -1.78
C VAL A 13 -22.76 1.69 -0.94
N ARG A 14 -23.29 0.89 -0.01
CA ARG A 14 -22.48 -0.01 0.84
C ARG A 14 -21.75 -1.04 -0.01
N ALA A 15 -22.44 -1.72 -0.91
CA ALA A 15 -21.85 -2.71 -1.81
C ALA A 15 -20.77 -2.10 -2.72
N LYS A 16 -20.95 -0.86 -3.19
CA LYS A 16 -19.93 -0.14 -3.95
C LYS A 16 -18.69 0.13 -3.10
N ALA A 17 -18.86 0.61 -1.86
CA ALA A 17 -17.74 0.87 -0.96
C ALA A 17 -16.89 -0.37 -0.69
N TYR A 18 -17.53 -1.52 -0.50
CA TYR A 18 -16.82 -2.80 -0.38
C TYR A 18 -16.05 -3.18 -1.64
N ARG A 19 -16.67 -3.07 -2.83
CA ARG A 19 -15.99 -3.38 -4.11
C ARG A 19 -14.77 -2.49 -4.33
N ASP A 20 -14.91 -1.19 -4.11
CA ASP A 20 -13.82 -0.21 -4.28
C ASP A 20 -12.65 -0.51 -3.32
N THR A 21 -12.98 -0.90 -2.08
CA THR A 21 -11.98 -1.27 -1.07
C THR A 21 -11.24 -2.55 -1.45
N VAL A 22 -11.97 -3.60 -1.86
CA VAL A 22 -11.38 -4.88 -2.27
C VAL A 22 -10.44 -4.70 -3.46
N LEU A 23 -10.85 -3.92 -4.47
CA LEU A 23 -10.00 -3.62 -5.63
C LEU A 23 -8.69 -2.93 -5.22
N THR A 24 -8.78 -1.97 -4.31
CA THR A 24 -7.62 -1.23 -3.79
C THR A 24 -6.69 -2.14 -2.98
N MET A 25 -7.23 -2.98 -2.09
CA MET A 25 -6.43 -3.95 -1.34
C MET A 25 -5.75 -4.95 -2.25
N LYS A 26 -6.46 -5.51 -3.23
CA LYS A 26 -5.89 -6.44 -4.21
C LYS A 26 -4.69 -5.81 -4.92
N ARG A 27 -4.84 -4.60 -5.46
CA ARG A 27 -3.75 -3.87 -6.14
C ARG A 27 -2.54 -3.67 -5.22
N ARG A 28 -2.76 -3.37 -3.94
CA ARG A 28 -1.68 -3.21 -2.95
C ARG A 28 -0.96 -4.52 -2.68
N LEU A 29 -1.69 -5.61 -2.49
CA LEU A 29 -1.11 -6.94 -2.29
C LEU A 29 -0.30 -7.37 -3.52
N GLU A 30 -0.83 -7.16 -4.72
CA GLU A 30 -0.10 -7.43 -5.97
C GLU A 30 1.21 -6.63 -6.05
N LEU A 31 1.21 -5.35 -5.67
CA LEU A 31 2.41 -4.53 -5.65
C LEU A 31 3.44 -4.98 -4.61
N ILE A 32 2.98 -5.39 -3.41
CA ILE A 32 3.86 -5.93 -2.38
C ILE A 32 4.52 -7.23 -2.86
N LEU A 33 3.75 -8.11 -3.51
CA LEU A 33 4.28 -9.37 -4.06
C LEU A 33 5.20 -9.14 -5.27
N ALA A 34 4.96 -8.10 -6.06
CA ALA A 34 5.81 -7.70 -7.17
C ALA A 34 7.06 -6.90 -6.73
N LEU A 35 7.17 -6.56 -5.44
CA LEU A 35 8.24 -5.72 -4.95
C LEU A 35 9.54 -6.54 -4.83
N PRO A 36 10.64 -6.14 -5.49
CA PRO A 36 11.94 -6.77 -5.30
C PRO A 36 12.55 -6.25 -4.00
N VAL A 37 12.26 -6.96 -2.90
CA VAL A 37 12.71 -6.62 -1.53
C VAL A 37 14.25 -6.51 -1.48
N ASP A 38 14.95 -7.33 -2.25
CA ASP A 38 16.41 -7.29 -2.44
C ASP A 38 16.92 -5.94 -2.96
N ARG A 39 16.15 -5.25 -3.79
CA ARG A 39 16.52 -3.91 -4.31
C ARG A 39 16.22 -2.79 -3.32
N LEU A 40 15.23 -2.97 -2.44
CA LEU A 40 14.96 -2.01 -1.37
C LEU A 40 16.12 -1.96 -0.37
N ASP A 41 16.66 -3.11 0.01
CA ASP A 41 17.79 -3.18 0.95
C ASP A 41 19.02 -2.46 0.40
N HIS A 42 19.30 -2.60 -0.89
CA HIS A 42 20.39 -1.87 -1.53
C HIS A 42 20.19 -0.34 -1.50
N LEU A 43 18.97 0.15 -1.75
CA LEU A 43 18.66 1.57 -1.66
C LEU A 43 18.75 2.10 -0.22
N ALA A 44 18.29 1.31 0.76
CA ALA A 44 18.41 1.63 2.18
C ALA A 44 19.89 1.71 2.60
N LEU A 45 20.71 0.72 2.23
CA LEU A 45 22.15 0.72 2.50
C LEU A 45 22.85 1.93 1.85
N GLN A 46 22.53 2.26 0.60
CA GLN A 46 23.07 3.46 -0.05
C GLN A 46 22.68 4.76 0.68
N HIS A 47 21.46 4.82 1.23
CA HIS A 47 21.01 5.97 2.01
C HIS A 47 21.85 6.13 3.28
N GLU A 48 22.00 5.05 4.06
CA GLU A 48 22.76 5.06 5.32
C GLU A 48 24.24 5.41 5.10
N VAL A 49 24.88 4.84 4.07
CA VAL A 49 26.28 5.17 3.73
C VAL A 49 26.44 6.65 3.38
N ARG A 50 25.49 7.24 2.63
CA ARG A 50 25.50 8.68 2.33
C ARG A 50 25.24 9.53 3.57
N ALA A 51 24.43 9.07 4.51
CA ALA A 51 24.16 9.77 5.75
C ALA A 51 25.42 9.85 6.63
N ILE A 52 26.18 8.74 6.72
CA ILE A 52 27.47 8.69 7.41
C ILE A 52 28.47 9.68 6.78
N GLY A 53 28.60 9.69 5.45
CA GLY A 53 29.52 10.59 4.75
C GLY A 53 29.16 12.08 4.74
N LYS A 54 28.02 12.46 5.32
CA LYS A 54 27.58 13.87 5.49
C LYS A 54 27.81 14.40 6.90
N GLN A 55 28.24 13.56 7.84
CA GLN A 55 28.75 13.97 9.16
C GLN A 55 30.25 14.25 9.07
#